data_AF-A0A7Y4YE52-F1
#
_entry.id   AF-A0A7Y4YE52-F1
#
_cell.length_a   1.000
_cell.length_b   1.000
_cell.length_c   1.000
_cell.angle_alpha   90.00
_cell.angle_beta   90.00
_cell.angle_gamma   90.00
#
_symmetry.space_group_name_H-M   'P 1'
#
loop_
_entity.id
_entity.type
_entity.pdbx_description
1 polymer ?
#
loop_
_entity_poly.entity_id
_entity_poly.type
_entity_poly.pdbx_seq_one_letter_code
_entity_poly.pdbx_strand_id
1 'polypeptide(L)' 'MKLIFSKSKESELTVKLAIGTIAEDFSYTEMVKQLLKKNKFEDNQYSGLSAEEKSKIEEMLKKINQAVEEDEEE' A
#
# COMPACT_ATOMS: atom_id res chain seq x y z
N MET A 1 8.68 1.32 2.17
CA MET A 1 8.08 0.64 0.99
C MET A 1 7.03 1.53 0.38
N LYS A 2 6.63 1.33 -0.87
CA LYS A 2 5.67 2.20 -1.56
C LYS A 2 4.65 1.38 -2.34
N LEU A 3 3.38 1.72 -2.22
CA LEU A 3 2.33 1.16 -3.08
C LEU A 3 2.05 2.11 -4.24
N ILE A 4 2.02 1.56 -5.44
CA ILE A 4 1.71 2.28 -6.68
C ILE A 4 0.35 1.78 -7.14
N PHE A 5 -0.66 2.62 -6.98
CA PHE A 5 -2.02 2.36 -7.44
C PHE A 5 -2.22 3.02 -8.80
N SER A 6 -2.59 2.23 -9.79
CA SER A 6 -2.89 2.71 -11.15
C SER A 6 -4.24 2.19 -11.59
N LYS A 7 -5.17 3.11 -11.86
CA LYS A 7 -6.49 2.79 -12.40
C LYS A 7 -6.51 2.98 -13.91
N SER A 8 -6.84 1.92 -14.64
CA SER A 8 -7.04 1.97 -16.09
C SER A 8 -8.39 2.58 -16.45
N LYS A 9 -8.56 2.98 -17.72
CA LYS A 9 -9.83 3.52 -18.27
C LYS A 9 -10.99 2.52 -18.18
N GLU A 10 -10.68 1.23 -18.12
CA GLU A 10 -11.67 0.14 -17.98
C GLU A 10 -12.04 -0.14 -16.51
N SER A 11 -11.69 0.76 -15.59
CA SER A 11 -11.88 0.60 -14.14
C SER A 11 -11.09 -0.53 -13.49
N GLU A 12 -10.12 -1.12 -14.20
CA GLU A 12 -9.17 -2.06 -13.60
C GLU A 12 -8.18 -1.33 -12.69
N LEU A 13 -8.16 -1.74 -11.42
CA LEU A 13 -7.18 -1.26 -10.44
C LEU A 13 -5.97 -2.20 -10.43
N THR A 14 -4.82 -1.67 -10.82
CA THR A 14 -3.54 -2.36 -10.70
C THR A 14 -2.76 -1.78 -9.54
N VAL A 15 -2.16 -2.67 -8.74
CA VAL A 15 -1.37 -2.28 -7.57
C VAL A 15 0.01 -2.91 -7.72
N LYS A 16 1.05 -2.12 -7.49
CA LYS A 16 2.44 -2.59 -7.43
C LYS A 16 3.06 -2.23 -6.10
N LEU A 17 3.86 -3.14 -5.58
CA LEU A 17 4.65 -2.93 -4.37
C LEU A 17 6.09 -2.61 -4.78
N ALA A 18 6.56 -1.42 -4.41
CA ALA A 18 7.93 -0.99 -4.61
C ALA A 18 8.73 -1.05 -3.30
N ILE A 19 9.81 -1.81 -3.30
CA ILE A 19 10.73 -1.98 -2.17
C ILE A 19 12.12 -1.54 -2.67
N GLY A 20 12.58 -0.37 -2.22
CA GLY A 20 13.82 0.22 -2.71
C GLY A 20 13.71 0.57 -4.20
N THR A 21 14.53 -0.07 -5.05
CA THR A 21 14.56 0.15 -6.51
C THR A 21 13.73 -0.85 -7.32
N ILE A 22 13.15 -1.86 -6.66
CA ILE A 22 12.43 -2.94 -7.33
C ILE A 22 10.93 -2.69 -7.16
N ALA A 23 10.19 -2.68 -8.27
CA ALA A 23 8.73 -2.62 -8.30
C ALA A 23 8.18 -3.96 -8.80
N GLU A 24 7.41 -4.64 -7.96
CA GLU A 24 6.82 -5.94 -8.24
C GLU A 24 5.29 -5.86 -8.18
N ASP A 25 4.63 -6.88 -8.72
CA ASP A 25 3.17 -6.98 -8.62
C ASP A 25 2.75 -7.14 -7.16
N PHE A 26 1.67 -6.46 -6.79
CA PHE A 26 1.21 -6.47 -5.41
C PHE A 26 0.80 -7.86 -4.95
N SER A 27 1.41 -8.30 -3.85
CA SER A 27 1.02 -9.50 -3.13
C SER A 27 0.75 -9.15 -1.67
N TYR A 28 -0.42 -9.56 -1.17
CA TYR A 28 -0.78 -9.38 0.23
C TYR A 28 0.21 -10.10 1.17
N THR A 29 0.75 -11.25 0.76
CA THR A 29 1.74 -11.99 1.56
C THR A 29 3.06 -11.22 1.67
N GLU A 30 3.48 -10.57 0.58
CA GLU A 30 4.72 -9.78 0.58
C GLU A 30 4.53 -8.47 1.35
N MET A 31 3.37 -7.83 1.21
CA MET A 31 3.01 -6.64 2.00
C MET A 31 3.09 -6.92 3.50
N VAL A 32 2.48 -8.01 3.97
CA VAL A 32 2.52 -8.40 5.40
C VAL A 32 3.95 -8.69 5.86
N LYS A 33 4.75 -9.43 5.08
CA LYS A 33 6.17 -9.67 5.41
C LYS A 33 6.97 -8.37 5.55
N GLN A 34 6.71 -7.38 4.70
CA GLN A 34 7.40 -6.09 4.77
C GLN A 34 6.95 -5.29 6.01
N LEU A 35 5.65 -5.29 6.32
CA LEU A 35 5.10 -4.66 7.52
C LEU A 35 5.72 -5.24 8.80
N LEU A 36 5.83 -6.58 8.89
CA LEU A 36 6.51 -7.27 10.00
C LEU A 36 8.00 -6.91 10.15
N LYS A 37 8.63 -6.36 9.10
CA LYS A 37 10.02 -5.89 9.11
C LYS A 37 10.15 -4.40 9.44
N LYS A 38 9.09 -3.77 9.97
CA LYS A 38 9.01 -2.31 10.23
C LYS A 38 9.15 -1.44 8.97
N ASN A 39 8.98 -2.00 7.77
CA ASN A 39 8.96 -1.18 6.56
C ASN A 39 7.61 -0.46 6.48
N LYS A 40 7.60 0.84 6.78
CA LYS A 40 6.38 1.66 6.64
C LYS A 40 6.07 1.95 5.18
N PHE A 41 4.79 2.18 4.88
CA PHE A 41 4.37 2.73 3.58
C PHE A 41 4.78 4.20 3.51
N GLU A 42 5.83 4.50 2.74
CA GLU A 42 6.33 5.83 2.49
C GLU A 42 5.96 6.23 1.06
N ASP A 43 5.30 7.38 0.94
CA ASP A 43 5.07 8.08 -0.33
C ASP A 43 4.34 7.26 -1.40
N ASN A 44 3.15 6.72 -1.07
CA ASN A 44 2.31 5.98 -2.02
C ASN A 44 1.97 6.82 -3.26
N GLN A 45 2.00 6.18 -4.42
CA GLN A 45 1.65 6.82 -5.70
C GLN A 45 0.26 6.40 -6.14
N TYR A 46 -0.49 7.38 -6.64
CA TYR A 46 -1.86 7.21 -7.11
C TYR A 46 -1.96 7.79 -8.52
N SER A 47 -2.40 6.97 -9.47
CA SER A 47 -2.60 7.36 -10.87
C SER A 47 -4.00 6.97 -11.34
N GLY A 48 -4.73 7.91 -11.93
CA GLY A 48 -6.08 7.67 -12.45
C GLY A 48 -7.17 7.49 -11.39
N LEU A 49 -6.86 7.69 -10.10
CA LEU A 49 -7.79 7.57 -8.98
C LEU A 49 -8.46 8.91 -8.67
N SER A 50 -9.75 8.86 -8.34
CA SER A 50 -10.47 10.02 -7.79
C SER A 50 -10.03 10.31 -6.34
N ALA A 51 -10.31 11.53 -5.87
CA ALA A 51 -10.00 11.93 -4.50
C ALA A 51 -10.70 11.05 -3.45
N GLU A 52 -11.93 10.60 -3.73
CA GLU A 52 -12.68 9.72 -2.82
C GLU A 52 -12.05 8.32 -2.74
N GLU A 53 -11.66 7.74 -3.87
CA GLU A 53 -10.96 6.46 -3.92
C GLU A 53 -9.61 6.54 -3.19
N LYS A 54 -8.85 7.61 -3.44
CA LYS A 54 -7.59 7.86 -2.74
C LYS A 54 -7.80 7.93 -1.22
N SER A 55 -8.80 8.68 -0.76
CA SER A 55 -9.11 8.80 0.67
C SER A 55 -9.45 7.45 1.32
N LYS A 56 -10.22 6.60 0.63
CA LYS A 56 -10.56 5.25 1.12
C LYS A 56 -9.32 4.35 1.23
N ILE A 57 -8.42 4.44 0.24
CA ILE A 57 -7.17 3.68 0.25
C ILE A 57 -6.24 4.17 1.38
N GLU A 58 -6.11 5.48 1.57
CA GLU A 58 -5.32 6.05 2.66
C GLU A 58 -5.85 5.63 4.03
N GLU A 59 -7.18 5.61 4.22
CA GLU A 59 -7.80 5.13 5.46
C GLU A 59 -7.50 3.65 5.70
N MET A 60 -7.59 2.82 4.66
CA MET A 60 -7.23 1.40 4.74
C MET A 60 -5.76 1.20 5.13
N LEU A 61 -4.84 1.92 4.49
CA LEU A 61 -3.40 1.81 4.79
C LEU A 61 -3.07 2.31 6.19
N LYS A 62 -3.76 3.34 6.67
CA LYS A 62 -3.63 3.83 8.05
C LYS A 62 -4.03 2.76 9.06
N LYS A 63 -5.17 2.08 8.86
CA LYS A 63 -5.62 0.99 9.73
C LYS A 63 -4.63 -0.18 9.75
N ILE A 64 -4.06 -0.51 8.58
CA ILE A 64 -3.04 -1.56 8.48
C ILE A 64 -1.78 -1.18 9.26
N ASN A 65 -1.29 0.05 9.11
CA ASN A 65 -0.13 0.52 9.89
C ASN A 65 -0.41 0.49 11.39
N GLN A 66 -1.60 0.91 11.83
CA GLN A 66 -1.98 0.89 13.25
C GLN A 66 -2.02 -0.54 13.81
N ALA A 67 -2.65 -1.48 13.09
CA ALA A 67 -2.72 -2.87 13.52
C ALA A 67 -1.33 -3.53 13.65
N VAL A 68 -0.38 -3.14 12.78
CA VAL A 68 1.00 -3.65 12.84
C VAL A 68 1.81 -2.99 13.95
N GLU A 69 1.55 -1.72 14.27
CA GLU A 69 2.20 -1.04 15.41
C GLU A 69 1.65 -1.51 16.76
N GLU A 70 0.36 -1.83 16.86
CA GLU A 70 -0.27 -2.36 18.09
C GLU A 70 0.30 -3.74 18.49
N ASP A 71 0.70 -4.59 17.53
CA ASP A 71 1.34 -5.89 17.80
C ASP A 71 2.75 -5.78 18.42
N GLU A 72 3.38 -4.59 18.44
CA GLU A 72 4.72 -4.42 19.05
C GLU A 72 4.70 -3.99 20.53
N GLU A 73 3.53 -3.65 21.07
CA GLU A 73 3.39 -3.23 22.48
C GLU A 73 2.96 -4.36 23.44
N GLU A 74 2.83 -5.62 22.98
CA GLU A 74 2.60 -6.82 23.81
C GLU A 74 3.87 -7.62 24.15
#